data_AF-A0A8E2DZN8-F1
#
_entry.id   AF-A0A8E2DZN8-F1
#
_cell.length_a   1.000
_cell.length_b   1.000
_cell.length_c   1.000
_cell.angle_alpha   90.00
_cell.angle_beta   90.00
_cell.angle_gamma   90.00
#
_symmetry.space_group_name_H-M   'P 1'
#
loop_
_entity.id
_entity.type
_entity.pdbx_description
1 polymer ?
#
loop_
_entity_poly.entity_id
_entity_poly.type
_entity_poly.pdbx_seq_one_letter_code
_entity_poly.pdbx_strand_id
1 'polypeptide(L)'
;MGAEKWKDSSFQYDGWEHTFDNNFALDFLKSSPLSKPPAQLAPVQCCTCCALIGAADCQINLSDVTVGEKNCQLCALLLRTAKRHCNDYELKGSIVRKGSALESKRRGTKILRLYSDLECSADTGEDVQIGFPVLPEVENPARFALLRAWLSWCDHSHNCNKHNTASDAALPTRLLYIGDPDDPNYDPNFLRLDHAEKINGRKYISLSHCWGGADKNQFCTTQDNIDRRQEGFSILDLPKTFKDAIKVARELHVPYLWIDSLCIIQDGDNGKDWEHESNRMEEVFSGAYCTIAATSAVDSNAGFLDRNISSEYIYVQDASGRRFYIGTNIDDFDNDVDEARLNRRAWVMQEKVLSGRTIHFSANQTYFECGQGVYCESLTRLKSHYRKKHFLLDPTFPDRLIKSGNESTIEFIHFLFEDYSKRGLTMKTDRCVAMSGLEARIAAALGCQSRYGIFPRYLHRNLLWQSSDNKMERIEYKTQNVPSWSWMAYSGGIQFVDIHFGMVDWIGNLRFDEECESALITDVGKFRNCTMKPDGENYAILNFFRLRRGWIQYDVEAGKNLREERCVVIGKTSILGDDAKDYYILVVRPTSVDGEYTRVGVGMIQRDYVVRERLNVRVV
;
A
#
# COMPACT_ATOMS: atom_id res chain seq x y z
N MET A 1 -14.79 -11.69 -23.48
CA MET A 1 -15.92 -11.54 -22.54
C MET A 1 -15.43 -10.77 -21.33
N GLY A 2 -16.03 -9.62 -21.01
CA GLY A 2 -15.75 -8.91 -19.76
C GLY A 2 -15.45 -7.40 -19.84
N ALA A 3 -16.07 -6.65 -20.75
CA ALA A 3 -16.02 -5.18 -20.73
C ALA A 3 -17.17 -4.54 -19.91
N GLU A 4 -18.09 -5.34 -19.34
CA GLU A 4 -19.35 -4.85 -18.76
C GLU A 4 -19.40 -4.76 -17.22
N LYS A 5 -18.29 -4.93 -16.48
CA LYS A 5 -18.33 -4.92 -15.00
C LYS A 5 -17.86 -3.63 -14.31
N TRP A 6 -17.62 -2.54 -15.04
CA TRP A 6 -17.04 -1.29 -14.51
C TRP A 6 -18.07 -0.20 -14.15
N LYS A 7 -19.34 -0.57 -13.90
CA LYS A 7 -20.43 0.39 -13.65
C LYS A 7 -20.94 0.35 -12.20
N ASP A 8 -20.05 0.51 -11.23
CA ASP A 8 -20.48 0.86 -9.88
C ASP A 8 -19.70 2.09 -9.40
N SER A 9 -20.37 3.24 -9.51
CA SER A 9 -19.83 4.61 -9.41
C SER A 9 -19.61 5.06 -7.96
N SER A 10 -19.06 4.20 -7.12
CA SER A 10 -18.48 4.65 -5.86
C SER A 10 -17.32 3.74 -5.44
N PHE A 11 -16.12 4.32 -5.38
CA PHE A 11 -14.93 3.76 -4.72
C PHE A 11 -15.11 3.54 -3.19
N GLN A 12 -16.34 3.52 -2.68
CA GLN A 12 -16.66 3.60 -1.25
C GLN A 12 -16.37 2.32 -0.44
N TYR A 13 -16.14 1.16 -1.09
CA TYR A 13 -15.79 -0.08 -0.39
C TYR A 13 -14.59 -0.77 -1.06
N ASP A 14 -13.40 -0.59 -0.50
CA ASP A 14 -12.16 -1.24 -0.93
C ASP A 14 -11.73 -2.31 0.10
N GLY A 15 -12.70 -3.14 0.50
CA GLY A 15 -12.50 -4.21 1.47
C GLY A 15 -11.95 -5.50 0.84
N TRP A 16 -11.37 -6.35 1.69
CA TRP A 16 -10.94 -7.69 1.30
C TRP A 16 -12.12 -8.67 1.28
N GLU A 17 -12.24 -9.43 0.19
CA GLU A 17 -13.07 -10.63 0.14
C GLU A 17 -12.28 -11.80 0.72
N HIS A 18 -12.78 -12.39 1.81
CA HIS A 18 -12.13 -13.54 2.44
C HIS A 18 -12.62 -14.83 1.79
N THR A 19 -11.67 -15.59 1.27
CA THR A 19 -11.86 -16.86 0.58
C THR A 19 -10.82 -17.86 1.07
N PHE A 20 -10.80 -19.07 0.53
CA PHE A 20 -9.79 -20.08 0.84
C PHE A 20 -9.58 -21.00 -0.37
N ASP A 21 -8.49 -21.75 -0.36
CA ASP A 21 -8.16 -22.75 -1.37
C ASP A 21 -7.87 -24.09 -0.69
N ASN A 22 -8.92 -24.90 -0.54
CA ASN A 22 -8.81 -26.19 0.12
C ASN A 22 -7.93 -27.18 -0.67
N ASN A 23 -7.77 -27.01 -1.99
CA ASN A 23 -6.87 -27.87 -2.76
C ASN A 23 -5.42 -27.58 -2.41
N PHE A 24 -5.03 -26.29 -2.42
CA PHE A 24 -3.70 -25.88 -1.95
C PHE A 24 -3.45 -26.33 -0.50
N ALA A 25 -4.41 -26.13 0.39
CA ALA A 25 -4.29 -26.52 1.80
C ALA A 25 -4.09 -28.04 1.95
N LEU A 26 -4.86 -28.87 1.24
CA LEU A 26 -4.72 -30.32 1.25
C LEU A 26 -3.35 -30.77 0.74
N ASP A 27 -2.90 -30.23 -0.40
CA ASP A 27 -1.62 -30.61 -1.01
C ASP A 27 -0.43 -30.20 -0.13
N PHE A 28 -0.50 -29.00 0.47
CA PHE A 28 0.50 -28.53 1.42
C PHE A 28 0.54 -29.42 2.68
N LEU A 29 -0.59 -29.69 3.32
CA LEU A 29 -0.64 -30.49 4.54
C LEU A 29 -0.24 -31.95 4.34
N LYS A 30 -0.45 -32.52 3.14
CA LYS A 30 0.04 -33.86 2.77
C LYS A 30 1.55 -33.90 2.59
N SER A 31 2.14 -32.86 2.00
CA SER A 31 3.57 -32.80 1.66
C SER A 31 4.46 -32.31 2.80
N SER A 32 3.89 -31.55 3.73
CA SER A 32 4.52 -31.16 4.99
C SER A 32 3.54 -31.42 6.12
N PRO A 33 3.52 -32.63 6.70
CA PRO A 33 2.70 -32.93 7.86
C PRO A 33 3.20 -32.09 9.04
N LEU A 34 2.55 -30.96 9.23
CA LEU A 34 2.76 -30.09 10.36
C LEU A 34 2.41 -30.81 11.66
N SER A 35 3.04 -30.40 12.75
CA SER A 35 2.58 -30.73 14.09
C SER A 35 1.08 -30.43 14.16
N LYS A 36 0.26 -31.49 14.29
CA LYS A 36 -1.19 -31.37 14.44
C LYS A 36 -1.49 -30.33 15.52
N PRO A 37 -2.60 -29.57 15.43
CA PRO A 37 -3.06 -28.80 16.58
C PRO A 37 -3.01 -29.72 17.82
N PRO A 38 -2.62 -29.20 18.99
CA PRO A 38 -2.39 -30.02 20.19
C PRO A 38 -3.54 -31.01 20.33
N ALA A 39 -3.24 -32.31 20.46
CA ALA A 39 -4.24 -33.37 20.48
C ALA A 39 -5.39 -32.98 21.43
N GLN A 40 -6.52 -32.55 20.87
CA GLN A 40 -7.55 -31.92 21.70
C GLN A 40 -8.52 -32.95 22.24
N LEU A 41 -8.84 -32.72 23.51
CA LEU A 41 -10.02 -33.11 24.28
C LEU A 41 -11.29 -33.30 23.43
N ALA A 42 -12.19 -34.16 23.91
CA ALA A 42 -13.49 -34.42 23.29
C ALA A 42 -14.21 -33.12 22.86
N PRO A 43 -14.92 -33.13 21.70
CA PRO A 43 -15.55 -31.93 21.17
C PRO A 43 -16.57 -31.35 22.16
N VAL A 44 -16.58 -30.03 22.28
CA VAL A 44 -17.57 -29.31 23.10
C VAL A 44 -18.94 -29.50 22.45
N GLN A 45 -19.92 -29.93 23.25
CA GLN A 45 -21.31 -30.00 22.84
C GLN A 45 -21.91 -28.59 22.83
N CYS A 46 -22.50 -28.20 21.70
CA CYS A 46 -23.19 -26.92 21.58
C CYS A 46 -24.46 -26.87 22.42
N CYS A 47 -24.77 -25.71 23.00
CA CYS A 47 -26.11 -25.44 23.51
C CYS A 47 -27.10 -25.27 22.35
N THR A 48 -28.40 -25.23 22.64
CA THR A 48 -29.47 -25.08 21.61
C THR A 48 -29.27 -23.86 20.71
N CYS A 49 -28.74 -22.76 21.27
CA CYS A 49 -28.43 -21.53 20.53
C CYS A 49 -27.32 -21.73 19.48
N CYS A 50 -26.30 -22.54 19.79
CA CYS A 50 -25.16 -22.81 18.91
C CYS A 50 -25.26 -24.15 18.18
N ALA A 51 -26.34 -24.91 18.37
CA ALA A 51 -26.50 -26.27 17.86
C ALA A 51 -26.43 -26.35 16.33
N LEU A 52 -26.79 -25.26 15.65
CA LEU A 52 -26.78 -25.14 14.19
C LEU A 52 -25.63 -24.25 13.67
N ILE A 53 -24.57 -24.03 14.46
CA ILE A 53 -23.47 -23.12 14.08
C ILE A 53 -22.78 -23.52 12.77
N GLY A 54 -22.75 -24.81 12.44
CA GLY A 54 -22.20 -25.30 11.18
C GLY A 54 -23.16 -25.15 9.99
N ALA A 55 -24.44 -24.82 10.17
CA ALA A 55 -25.40 -24.76 9.06
C ALA A 55 -25.08 -23.58 8.13
N ALA A 56 -25.22 -23.75 6.80
CA ALA A 56 -24.87 -22.70 5.84
C ALA A 56 -25.74 -21.43 6.00
N ASP A 57 -26.98 -21.60 6.44
CA ASP A 57 -27.96 -20.56 6.74
C ASP A 57 -28.01 -20.21 8.24
N CYS A 58 -26.98 -20.57 9.01
CA CYS A 58 -26.94 -20.31 10.44
C CYS A 58 -27.14 -18.82 10.75
N GLN A 59 -28.11 -18.54 11.63
CA GLN A 59 -28.32 -17.22 12.21
C GLN A 59 -28.57 -17.35 13.71
N ILE A 60 -27.82 -16.61 14.52
CA ILE A 60 -27.87 -16.65 15.98
C ILE A 60 -28.07 -15.23 16.52
N ASN A 61 -29.07 -15.02 17.37
CA ASN A 61 -29.26 -13.71 18.01
C ASN A 61 -28.27 -13.53 19.16
N LEU A 62 -27.65 -12.35 19.25
CA LEU A 62 -26.70 -12.05 20.33
C LEU A 62 -27.34 -12.04 21.73
N SER A 63 -28.65 -11.80 21.82
CA SER A 63 -29.41 -11.97 23.07
C SER A 63 -29.32 -13.40 23.60
N ASP A 64 -29.45 -14.39 22.72
CA ASP A 64 -29.46 -15.81 23.09
C ASP A 64 -28.04 -16.28 23.45
N VAL A 65 -27.03 -15.74 22.75
CA VAL A 65 -25.61 -15.93 23.08
C VAL A 65 -25.31 -15.39 24.49
N THR A 66 -25.87 -14.22 24.83
CA THR A 66 -25.69 -13.61 26.16
C THR A 66 -26.26 -14.48 27.28
N VAL A 67 -27.42 -15.11 27.06
CA VAL A 67 -28.01 -16.06 28.02
C VAL A 67 -27.15 -17.32 28.17
N GLY A 68 -26.56 -17.80 27.07
CA GLY A 68 -25.72 -18.99 27.03
C GLY A 68 -24.29 -18.83 27.55
N GLU A 69 -23.80 -17.60 27.78
CA GLU A 69 -22.40 -17.28 28.10
C GLU A 69 -21.83 -18.14 29.25
N LYS A 70 -22.59 -18.35 30.33
CA LYS A 70 -22.11 -19.09 31.50
C LYS A 70 -22.02 -20.61 31.31
N ASN A 71 -22.79 -21.15 30.37
CA ASN A 71 -23.00 -22.61 30.24
C ASN A 71 -22.53 -23.17 28.90
N CYS A 72 -22.10 -22.32 27.95
CA CYS A 72 -21.63 -22.73 26.64
C CYS A 72 -20.34 -21.98 26.29
N GLN A 73 -19.25 -22.74 26.10
CA GLN A 73 -17.93 -22.18 25.77
C GLN A 73 -17.95 -21.39 24.46
N LEU A 74 -18.71 -21.86 23.46
CA LEU A 74 -18.89 -21.14 22.20
C LEU A 74 -19.67 -19.83 22.38
N CYS A 75 -20.73 -19.81 23.20
CA CYS A 75 -21.41 -18.57 23.52
C CYS A 75 -20.48 -17.57 24.22
N ALA A 76 -19.66 -18.04 25.16
CA ALA A 76 -18.66 -17.21 25.84
C ALA A 76 -17.64 -16.60 24.88
N LEU A 77 -17.09 -17.42 23.95
CA LEU A 77 -16.14 -16.96 22.94
C LEU A 77 -16.78 -15.98 21.95
N LEU A 78 -17.98 -16.30 21.45
CA LEU A 78 -18.75 -15.43 20.54
C LEU A 78 -19.03 -14.08 21.18
N LEU A 79 -19.54 -14.06 22.41
CA LEU A 79 -19.90 -12.81 23.08
C LEU A 79 -18.68 -11.95 23.39
N ARG A 80 -17.60 -12.56 23.89
CA ARG A 80 -16.34 -11.85 24.17
C ARG A 80 -15.76 -11.23 22.91
N THR A 81 -15.74 -11.97 21.80
CA THR A 81 -15.17 -11.50 20.54
C THR A 81 -16.10 -10.48 19.87
N ALA A 82 -17.42 -10.67 19.92
CA ALA A 82 -18.37 -9.67 19.44
C ALA A 82 -18.24 -8.35 20.20
N LYS A 83 -18.13 -8.37 21.53
CA LYS A 83 -17.90 -7.16 22.35
C LYS A 83 -16.59 -6.44 22.00
N ARG A 84 -15.59 -7.15 21.48
CA ARG A 84 -14.29 -6.59 21.09
C ARG A 84 -14.34 -5.89 19.73
N HIS A 85 -15.09 -6.44 18.77
CA HIS A 85 -15.02 -6.00 17.36
C HIS A 85 -16.30 -5.31 16.84
N CYS A 86 -17.46 -5.61 17.39
CA CYS A 86 -18.74 -5.04 16.96
C CYS A 86 -19.07 -3.77 17.75
N ASN A 87 -19.71 -2.80 17.09
CA ASN A 87 -20.23 -1.62 17.78
C ASN A 87 -21.60 -1.90 18.46
N ASP A 88 -22.10 -0.94 19.25
CA ASP A 88 -23.38 -1.06 19.98
C ASP A 88 -24.58 -1.37 19.08
N TYR A 89 -24.56 -0.89 17.83
CA TYR A 89 -25.61 -1.18 16.87
C TYR A 89 -25.54 -2.65 16.42
N GLU A 90 -24.36 -3.20 16.18
CA GLU A 90 -24.16 -4.59 15.79
C GLU A 90 -24.42 -5.56 16.94
N LEU A 91 -24.08 -5.18 18.18
CA LEU A 91 -24.30 -5.99 19.38
C LEU A 91 -25.78 -6.26 19.69
N LYS A 92 -26.69 -5.46 19.14
CA LYS A 92 -28.15 -5.66 19.22
C LYS A 92 -28.71 -6.52 18.07
N GLY A 93 -27.84 -7.04 17.22
CA GLY A 93 -28.19 -7.80 16.02
C GLY A 93 -28.07 -9.31 16.18
N SER A 94 -27.97 -9.97 15.03
CA SER A 94 -27.67 -11.40 14.91
C SER A 94 -26.34 -11.62 14.21
N ILE A 95 -25.72 -12.75 14.52
CA ILE A 95 -24.56 -13.30 13.83
C ILE A 95 -25.08 -14.25 12.75
N VAL A 96 -24.47 -14.21 11.58
CA VAL A 96 -24.73 -15.12 10.47
C VAL A 96 -23.45 -15.84 10.06
N ARG A 97 -23.58 -17.05 9.54
CA ARG A 97 -22.48 -17.75 8.88
C ARG A 97 -22.43 -17.39 7.40
N LYS A 98 -21.25 -17.03 6.89
CA LYS A 98 -20.95 -16.92 5.47
C LYS A 98 -19.70 -17.71 5.14
N GLY A 99 -19.89 -18.90 4.55
CA GLY A 99 -18.82 -19.86 4.32
C GLY A 99 -18.13 -20.22 5.65
N SER A 100 -16.86 -19.90 5.77
CA SER A 100 -16.08 -20.14 6.99
C SER A 100 -16.15 -19.01 8.02
N ALA A 101 -16.73 -17.85 7.70
CA ALA A 101 -16.80 -16.72 8.63
C ALA A 101 -18.11 -16.70 9.42
N LEU A 102 -18.03 -16.35 10.71
CA LEU A 102 -19.15 -15.92 11.53
C LEU A 102 -19.09 -14.40 11.65
N GLU A 103 -20.09 -13.71 11.11
CA GLU A 103 -20.08 -12.26 10.99
C GLU A 103 -21.39 -11.62 11.47
N SER A 104 -21.29 -10.36 11.89
CA SER A 104 -22.46 -9.52 12.21
C SER A 104 -23.33 -9.33 10.97
N LYS A 105 -24.62 -9.67 11.05
CA LYS A 105 -25.57 -9.52 9.93
C LYS A 105 -25.72 -8.07 9.46
N ARG A 106 -25.47 -7.10 10.34
CA ARG A 106 -25.74 -5.68 10.07
C ARG A 106 -24.65 -5.00 9.24
N ARG A 107 -23.36 -5.26 9.53
CA ARG A 107 -22.23 -4.65 8.80
C ARG A 107 -21.25 -5.65 8.18
N GLY A 108 -21.42 -6.95 8.42
CA GLY A 108 -20.46 -7.97 7.98
C GLY A 108 -19.17 -7.98 8.78
N THR A 109 -19.14 -7.41 9.99
CA THR A 109 -17.98 -7.46 10.87
C THR A 109 -17.70 -8.91 11.25
N LYS A 110 -16.51 -9.42 10.89
CA LYS A 110 -16.11 -10.80 11.16
C LYS A 110 -15.76 -10.96 12.64
N ILE A 111 -16.30 -12.00 13.26
CA ILE A 111 -16.19 -12.24 14.69
C ILE A 111 -15.33 -13.48 14.93
N LEU A 112 -15.77 -14.64 14.42
CA LEU A 112 -15.06 -15.91 14.52
C LEU A 112 -14.93 -16.57 13.15
N ARG A 113 -14.10 -17.60 13.07
CA ARG A 113 -13.92 -18.41 11.86
C ARG A 113 -13.99 -19.90 12.18
N LEU A 114 -14.56 -20.66 11.25
CA LEU A 114 -14.59 -22.11 11.25
C LEU A 114 -13.39 -22.65 10.47
N TYR A 115 -12.75 -23.68 11.02
CA TYR A 115 -11.66 -24.41 10.39
C TYR A 115 -11.97 -25.92 10.43
N SER A 116 -11.62 -26.62 9.36
CA SER A 116 -11.58 -28.08 9.32
C SER A 116 -10.12 -28.56 9.24
N ASP A 117 -9.84 -29.74 9.76
CA ASP A 117 -8.57 -30.43 9.55
C ASP A 117 -8.74 -31.57 8.53
N LEU A 118 -7.63 -32.24 8.20
CA LEU A 118 -7.62 -33.36 7.24
C LEU A 118 -8.49 -34.56 7.67
N GLU A 119 -8.73 -34.73 8.97
CA GLU A 119 -9.52 -35.86 9.49
C GLU A 119 -11.02 -35.51 9.52
N CYS A 120 -11.34 -34.24 9.78
CA CYS A 120 -12.69 -33.70 9.79
C CYS A 120 -13.16 -33.25 8.40
N SER A 121 -12.27 -33.13 7.40
CA SER A 121 -12.64 -32.63 6.07
C SER A 121 -13.67 -33.49 5.35
N ALA A 122 -13.79 -34.78 5.71
CA ALA A 122 -14.83 -35.66 5.19
C ALA A 122 -16.20 -35.41 5.86
N ASP A 123 -16.20 -34.90 7.09
CA ASP A 123 -17.40 -34.61 7.90
C ASP A 123 -17.90 -33.17 7.70
N THR A 124 -17.02 -32.26 7.30
CA THR A 124 -17.34 -30.85 7.00
C THR A 124 -17.53 -30.66 5.51
N GLY A 125 -18.61 -29.99 5.08
CA GLY A 125 -18.82 -29.69 3.66
C GLY A 125 -17.69 -28.85 3.04
N GLU A 126 -17.67 -28.75 1.70
CA GLU A 126 -16.66 -27.99 0.94
C GLU A 126 -16.63 -26.48 1.26
N ASP A 127 -17.58 -25.98 2.04
CA ASP A 127 -17.74 -24.57 2.45
C ASP A 127 -16.96 -24.20 3.73
N VAL A 128 -16.25 -25.15 4.35
CA VAL A 128 -15.36 -24.93 5.50
C VAL A 128 -13.89 -24.94 5.05
N GLN A 129 -13.14 -23.95 5.50
CA GLN A 129 -11.73 -23.78 5.22
C GLN A 129 -10.91 -24.87 5.91
N ILE A 130 -10.04 -25.53 5.15
CA ILE A 130 -8.95 -26.32 5.71
C ILE A 130 -7.84 -25.35 6.09
N GLY A 131 -7.46 -25.34 7.38
CA GLY A 131 -6.56 -24.32 7.91
C GLY A 131 -6.07 -24.61 9.31
N PHE A 132 -5.35 -23.64 9.88
CA PHE A 132 -4.79 -23.76 11.22
C PHE A 132 -5.63 -22.97 12.23
N PRO A 133 -6.33 -23.64 13.16
CA PRO A 133 -7.00 -22.93 14.26
C PRO A 133 -6.00 -22.27 15.22
N VAL A 134 -4.77 -22.78 15.24
CA VAL A 134 -3.61 -22.21 15.95
C VAL A 134 -2.47 -22.11 14.96
N LEU A 135 -1.91 -20.91 14.77
CA LEU A 135 -0.80 -20.72 13.86
C LEU A 135 0.44 -21.52 14.30
N PRO A 136 1.29 -21.99 13.36
CA PRO A 136 2.56 -22.64 13.69
C PRO A 136 3.43 -21.82 14.65
N GLU A 137 4.16 -22.47 15.54
CA GLU A 137 5.12 -21.79 16.43
C GLU A 137 6.25 -21.10 15.63
N VAL A 138 6.85 -20.06 16.23
CA VAL A 138 7.84 -19.17 15.59
C VAL A 138 9.01 -19.92 14.94
N GLU A 139 9.55 -20.91 15.65
CA GLU A 139 10.73 -21.67 15.22
C GLU A 139 10.37 -22.98 14.50
N ASN A 140 9.09 -23.19 14.18
CA ASN A 140 8.65 -24.43 13.59
C ASN A 140 9.05 -24.48 12.08
N PRO A 141 9.78 -25.51 11.62
CA PRO A 141 10.12 -25.71 10.20
C PRO A 141 8.92 -25.61 9.26
N ALA A 142 7.74 -25.93 9.80
CA ALA A 142 6.42 -25.63 9.29
C ALA A 142 6.26 -24.30 8.56
N ARG A 143 6.67 -23.22 9.23
CA ARG A 143 6.42 -21.86 8.80
C ARG A 143 7.20 -21.59 7.52
N PHE A 144 8.47 -21.97 7.49
CA PHE A 144 9.31 -21.85 6.31
C PHE A 144 8.88 -22.79 5.18
N ALA A 145 8.37 -23.99 5.50
CA ALA A 145 7.77 -24.88 4.51
C ALA A 145 6.55 -24.23 3.81
N LEU A 146 5.71 -23.52 4.57
CA LEU A 146 4.59 -22.76 4.00
C LEU A 146 5.08 -21.63 3.07
N LEU A 147 6.12 -20.89 3.46
CA LEU A 147 6.69 -19.84 2.61
C LEU A 147 7.21 -20.40 1.28
N ARG A 148 7.93 -21.53 1.32
CA ARG A 148 8.39 -22.24 0.12
C ARG A 148 7.21 -22.72 -0.73
N ALA A 149 6.17 -23.27 -0.09
CA ALA A 149 4.97 -23.73 -0.79
C ALA A 149 4.24 -22.60 -1.51
N TRP A 150 4.08 -21.43 -0.87
CA TRP A 150 3.48 -20.25 -1.51
C TRP A 150 4.28 -19.75 -2.71
N LEU A 151 5.61 -19.63 -2.57
CA LEU A 151 6.47 -19.18 -3.66
C LEU A 151 6.45 -20.17 -4.83
N SER A 152 6.62 -21.46 -4.56
CA SER A 152 6.55 -22.52 -5.57
C SER A 152 5.18 -22.55 -6.26
N TRP A 153 4.09 -22.51 -5.50
CA TRP A 153 2.75 -22.50 -6.08
C TRP A 153 2.52 -21.28 -6.97
N CYS A 154 2.98 -20.10 -6.55
CA CYS A 154 2.91 -18.88 -7.34
C CYS A 154 3.78 -18.95 -8.60
N ASP A 155 4.97 -19.56 -8.54
CA ASP A 155 5.85 -19.79 -9.69
C ASP A 155 5.18 -20.64 -10.78
N HIS A 156 4.46 -21.70 -10.38
CA HIS A 156 3.87 -22.65 -11.33
C HIS A 156 2.46 -22.28 -11.78
N SER A 157 1.70 -21.58 -10.94
CA SER A 157 0.27 -21.34 -11.17
C SER A 157 -0.06 -19.91 -11.58
N HIS A 158 0.85 -18.96 -11.35
CA HIS A 158 0.61 -17.54 -11.60
C HIS A 158 1.64 -16.92 -12.55
N ASN A 159 1.29 -15.77 -13.11
CA ASN A 159 2.20 -14.97 -13.94
C ASN A 159 2.99 -13.92 -13.12
N CYS A 160 3.05 -14.06 -11.79
CA CYS A 160 3.61 -13.03 -10.90
C CYS A 160 5.15 -12.98 -10.92
N ASN A 161 5.80 -13.96 -11.55
CA ASN A 161 7.26 -14.07 -11.58
C ASN A 161 7.86 -14.10 -13.01
N LYS A 162 7.07 -13.72 -14.03
CA LYS A 162 7.49 -13.85 -15.44
C LYS A 162 8.74 -13.05 -15.81
N HIS A 163 9.06 -11.98 -15.08
CA HIS A 163 10.21 -11.13 -15.37
C HIS A 163 11.53 -11.68 -14.83
N ASN A 164 11.51 -12.43 -13.71
CA ASN A 164 12.73 -13.05 -13.17
C ASN A 164 13.18 -14.30 -13.94
N THR A 165 12.41 -14.76 -14.93
CA THR A 165 12.81 -15.85 -15.83
C THR A 165 13.51 -15.34 -17.10
N ALA A 166 13.55 -14.01 -17.33
CA ALA A 166 14.29 -13.42 -18.43
C ALA A 166 15.77 -13.27 -18.02
N SER A 167 16.69 -13.75 -18.86
CA SER A 167 18.15 -13.67 -18.66
C SER A 167 18.70 -12.24 -18.56
N ASP A 168 17.87 -11.23 -18.88
CA ASP A 168 18.26 -9.84 -19.07
C ASP A 168 17.72 -8.91 -17.96
N ALA A 169 17.18 -9.46 -16.87
CA ALA A 169 16.75 -8.63 -15.73
C ALA A 169 17.98 -7.91 -15.13
N ALA A 170 17.97 -6.58 -15.17
CA ALA A 170 19.04 -5.76 -14.63
C ALA A 170 19.21 -6.02 -13.13
N LEU A 171 20.39 -6.49 -12.73
CA LEU A 171 20.72 -6.70 -11.33
C LEU A 171 21.08 -5.37 -10.65
N PRO A 172 20.85 -5.26 -9.32
CA PRO A 172 21.42 -4.16 -8.53
C PRO A 172 22.94 -4.15 -8.65
N THR A 173 23.58 -3.00 -8.43
CA THR A 173 25.04 -2.87 -8.59
C THR A 173 25.79 -3.85 -7.71
N ARG A 174 25.29 -4.08 -6.48
CA ARG A 174 25.84 -5.03 -5.52
C ARG A 174 24.73 -5.81 -4.83
N LEU A 175 25.04 -7.06 -4.47
CA LEU A 175 24.20 -7.92 -3.65
C LEU A 175 25.03 -8.55 -2.52
N LEU A 176 24.39 -8.79 -1.38
CA LEU A 176 24.98 -9.53 -0.28
C LEU A 176 24.88 -11.02 -0.58
N TYR A 177 26.02 -11.67 -0.81
CA TYR A 177 26.11 -13.12 -0.81
C TYR A 177 25.99 -13.63 0.63
N ILE A 178 25.02 -14.49 0.87
CA ILE A 178 24.69 -15.03 2.20
C ILE A 178 25.00 -16.53 2.33
N GLY A 179 25.64 -17.12 1.32
CA GLY A 179 25.89 -18.55 1.26
C GLY A 179 24.71 -19.34 0.72
N ASP A 180 25.02 -20.52 0.18
CA ASP A 180 24.04 -21.52 -0.24
C ASP A 180 24.18 -22.72 0.69
N PRO A 181 23.17 -23.06 1.53
CA PRO A 181 23.24 -24.21 2.42
C PRO A 181 23.50 -25.54 1.72
N ASP A 182 23.26 -25.63 0.40
CA ASP A 182 23.51 -26.82 -0.41
C ASP A 182 24.96 -26.89 -0.96
N ASP A 183 25.78 -25.85 -0.75
CA ASP A 183 27.20 -25.82 -1.14
C ASP A 183 28.09 -26.56 -0.10
N PRO A 184 28.94 -27.52 -0.52
CA PRO A 184 29.87 -28.22 0.37
C PRO A 184 30.84 -27.30 1.15
N ASN A 185 31.12 -26.10 0.65
CA ASN A 185 31.99 -25.11 1.28
C ASN A 185 31.21 -24.03 2.04
N TYR A 186 29.91 -24.27 2.31
CA TYR A 186 29.06 -23.32 3.02
C TYR A 186 29.58 -23.01 4.43
N ASP A 187 29.88 -21.74 4.68
CA ASP A 187 30.09 -21.20 6.02
C ASP A 187 28.89 -20.32 6.41
N PRO A 188 28.09 -20.71 7.42
CA PRO A 188 26.92 -19.93 7.85
C PRO A 188 27.28 -18.56 8.43
N ASN A 189 28.53 -18.32 8.81
CA ASN A 189 28.98 -17.04 9.36
C ASN A 189 29.56 -16.10 8.30
N PHE A 190 29.91 -16.62 7.13
CA PHE A 190 30.56 -15.84 6.08
C PHE A 190 29.55 -15.09 5.21
N LEU A 191 29.78 -13.80 5.03
CA LEU A 191 29.03 -12.92 4.13
C LEU A 191 30.02 -12.13 3.26
N ARG A 192 29.60 -11.73 2.05
CA ARG A 192 30.37 -10.78 1.23
C ARG A 192 29.48 -9.99 0.28
N LEU A 193 29.93 -8.82 -0.13
CA LEU A 193 29.30 -8.04 -1.20
C LEU A 193 29.86 -8.46 -2.55
N ASP A 194 29.00 -8.88 -3.45
CA ASP A 194 29.34 -9.19 -4.83
C ASP A 194 28.75 -8.16 -5.79
N HIS A 195 29.51 -7.79 -6.80
CA HIS A 195 29.02 -7.00 -7.92
C HIS A 195 28.20 -7.86 -8.88
N ALA A 196 27.26 -7.23 -9.58
CA ALA A 196 26.33 -7.86 -10.53
C ALA A 196 26.99 -8.88 -11.48
N GLU A 197 28.20 -8.60 -11.97
CA GLU A 197 28.90 -9.45 -12.94
C GLU A 197 29.27 -10.83 -12.38
N LYS A 198 29.39 -10.97 -11.06
CA LYS A 198 29.75 -12.24 -10.38
C LYS A 198 28.54 -13.13 -10.07
N ILE A 199 27.32 -12.63 -10.26
CA ILE A 199 26.09 -13.26 -9.76
C ILE A 199 25.51 -14.27 -10.75
N ASN A 200 25.90 -14.21 -12.04
CA ASN A 200 25.53 -15.16 -13.10
C ASN A 200 24.01 -15.42 -13.19
N GLY A 201 23.18 -14.38 -13.07
CA GLY A 201 21.73 -14.50 -13.17
C GLY A 201 21.05 -15.27 -12.02
N ARG A 202 21.74 -15.47 -10.89
CA ARG A 202 21.14 -16.05 -9.69
C ARG A 202 20.06 -15.13 -9.12
N LYS A 203 19.02 -15.75 -8.54
CA LYS A 203 17.94 -15.07 -7.84
C LYS A 203 18.47 -14.33 -6.61
N TYR A 204 17.82 -13.22 -6.28
CA TYR A 204 18.03 -12.51 -5.01
C TYR A 204 16.69 -12.13 -4.37
N ILE A 205 16.73 -11.88 -3.07
CA ILE A 205 15.62 -11.33 -2.29
C ILE A 205 15.96 -9.89 -1.93
N SER A 206 14.99 -8.99 -1.84
CA SER A 206 15.17 -7.65 -1.28
C SER A 206 14.57 -7.56 0.13
N LEU A 207 15.11 -6.68 0.97
CA LEU A 207 14.59 -6.43 2.32
C LEU A 207 14.00 -5.02 2.44
N SER A 208 12.69 -4.94 2.70
CA SER A 208 12.01 -3.73 3.15
C SER A 208 12.01 -3.67 4.67
N HIS A 209 12.65 -2.66 5.27
CA HIS A 209 12.79 -2.56 6.72
C HIS A 209 12.92 -1.12 7.24
N CYS A 210 12.69 -0.94 8.54
CA CYS A 210 12.95 0.31 9.25
C CYS A 210 14.39 0.36 9.74
N TRP A 211 15.14 1.41 9.41
CA TRP A 211 16.54 1.55 9.85
C TRP A 211 16.65 1.93 11.34
N GLY A 212 15.67 2.63 11.90
CA GLY A 212 15.79 3.24 13.23
C GLY A 212 16.64 4.53 13.25
N GLY A 213 16.95 5.02 14.46
CA GLY A 213 17.51 6.37 14.66
C GLY A 213 18.93 6.50 15.20
N ALA A 214 19.51 5.49 15.85
CA ALA A 214 20.68 5.70 16.72
C ALA A 214 22.05 5.20 16.21
N ASP A 215 22.14 4.17 15.35
CA ASP A 215 23.44 3.50 15.06
C ASP A 215 23.67 3.15 13.58
N LYS A 216 23.32 4.04 12.65
CA LYS A 216 23.44 3.77 11.21
C LYS A 216 24.88 3.38 10.78
N ASN A 217 25.89 4.03 11.34
CA ASN A 217 27.27 3.85 10.87
C ASN A 217 27.91 2.52 11.26
N GLN A 218 27.32 1.76 12.21
CA GLN A 218 27.94 0.54 12.70
C GLN A 218 27.86 -0.62 11.69
N PHE A 219 26.75 -0.70 10.95
CA PHE A 219 26.50 -1.79 10.00
C PHE A 219 26.44 -1.33 8.55
N CYS A 220 26.42 -0.03 8.24
CA CYS A 220 26.38 0.45 6.87
C CYS A 220 27.68 0.17 6.08
N THR A 221 27.54 0.13 4.77
CA THR A 221 28.66 0.18 3.84
C THR A 221 29.09 1.64 3.66
N THR A 222 30.40 1.88 3.75
CA THR A 222 31.02 3.20 3.54
C THR A 222 32.19 3.05 2.58
N GLN A 223 32.67 4.17 2.05
CA GLN A 223 33.84 4.19 1.18
C GLN A 223 35.08 3.56 1.85
N ASP A 224 35.18 3.65 3.18
CA ASP A 224 36.29 3.11 3.96
C ASP A 224 36.22 1.60 4.20
N ASN A 225 35.03 0.99 4.10
CA ASN A 225 34.83 -0.42 4.46
C ASN A 225 34.39 -1.32 3.30
N ILE A 226 34.12 -0.76 2.11
CA ILE A 226 33.63 -1.49 0.94
C ILE A 226 34.55 -2.65 0.55
N ASP A 227 35.87 -2.42 0.48
CA ASP A 227 36.84 -3.46 0.08
C ASP A 227 36.80 -4.65 1.06
N ARG A 228 36.78 -4.37 2.37
CA ARG A 228 36.65 -5.41 3.40
C ARG A 228 35.34 -6.19 3.26
N ARG A 229 34.23 -5.50 2.95
CA ARG A 229 32.94 -6.17 2.76
C ARG A 229 32.90 -7.05 1.52
N GLN A 230 33.70 -6.75 0.50
CA GLN A 230 33.84 -7.59 -0.70
C GLN A 230 34.74 -8.81 -0.46
N GLU A 231 35.75 -8.69 0.40
CA GLU A 231 36.61 -9.80 0.82
C GLU A 231 35.86 -10.79 1.72
N GLY A 232 35.08 -10.27 2.67
CA GLY A 232 34.18 -11.04 3.51
C GLY A 232 34.11 -10.53 4.95
N PHE A 233 32.96 -10.73 5.60
CA PHE A 233 32.71 -10.32 6.98
C PHE A 233 31.72 -11.25 7.68
N SER A 234 31.59 -11.11 9.00
CA SER A 234 30.79 -12.02 9.83
C SER A 234 29.33 -11.59 9.90
N ILE A 235 28.41 -12.55 9.81
CA ILE A 235 26.99 -12.34 10.13
C ILE A 235 26.80 -11.82 11.58
N LEU A 236 27.72 -12.13 12.49
CA LEU A 236 27.63 -11.71 13.89
C LEU A 236 27.69 -10.19 14.05
N ASP A 237 28.32 -9.50 13.11
CA ASP A 237 28.47 -8.04 13.08
C ASP A 237 27.19 -7.31 12.64
N LEU A 238 26.18 -8.06 12.18
CA LEU A 238 24.93 -7.51 11.69
C LEU A 238 23.85 -7.41 12.78
N PRO A 239 22.93 -6.43 12.67
CA PRO A 239 21.83 -6.29 13.60
C PRO A 239 20.77 -7.38 13.39
N LYS A 240 19.91 -7.60 14.40
CA LYS A 240 18.99 -8.76 14.44
C LYS A 240 18.04 -8.84 13.24
N THR A 241 17.48 -7.73 12.77
CA THR A 241 16.60 -7.71 11.59
C THR A 241 17.31 -8.22 10.33
N PHE A 242 18.61 -7.98 10.20
CA PHE A 242 19.37 -8.47 9.04
C PHE A 242 19.68 -9.96 9.19
N LYS A 243 20.00 -10.41 10.41
CA LYS A 243 20.17 -11.83 10.73
C LYS A 243 18.89 -12.63 10.43
N ASP A 244 17.73 -12.10 10.80
CA ASP A 244 16.42 -12.69 10.52
C ASP A 244 16.16 -12.77 9.01
N ALA A 245 16.47 -11.71 8.25
CA ALA A 245 16.33 -11.70 6.79
C ALA A 245 17.25 -12.72 6.10
N ILE A 246 18.50 -12.82 6.56
CA ILE A 246 19.46 -13.82 6.07
C ILE A 246 18.97 -15.24 6.36
N LYS A 247 18.46 -15.49 7.57
CA LYS A 247 17.87 -16.79 7.95
C LYS A 247 16.71 -17.16 7.02
N VAL A 248 15.79 -16.23 6.78
CA VAL A 248 14.64 -16.47 5.88
C VAL A 248 15.12 -16.72 4.45
N ALA A 249 16.04 -15.91 3.93
CA ALA A 249 16.54 -16.09 2.56
C ALA A 249 17.24 -17.45 2.36
N ARG A 250 18.02 -17.92 3.36
CA ARG A 250 18.61 -19.26 3.38
C ARG A 250 17.55 -20.36 3.42
N GLU A 251 16.51 -20.22 4.24
CA GLU A 251 15.35 -21.15 4.29
C GLU A 251 14.56 -21.20 2.97
N LEU A 252 14.62 -20.14 2.17
CA LEU A 252 14.01 -20.06 0.84
C LEU A 252 14.96 -20.52 -0.27
N HIS A 253 16.17 -20.98 0.06
CA HIS A 253 17.22 -21.39 -0.88
C HIS A 253 17.57 -20.28 -1.90
N VAL A 254 17.68 -19.03 -1.44
CA VAL A 254 18.13 -17.90 -2.26
C VAL A 254 19.44 -17.34 -1.70
N PRO A 255 20.58 -17.45 -2.42
CA PRO A 255 21.90 -17.17 -1.88
C PRO A 255 22.29 -15.68 -1.89
N TYR A 256 21.43 -14.79 -2.39
CA TYR A 256 21.66 -13.36 -2.46
C TYR A 256 20.52 -12.56 -1.83
N LEU A 257 20.91 -11.52 -1.09
CA LEU A 257 20.01 -10.58 -0.45
C LEU A 257 20.42 -9.15 -0.82
N TRP A 258 19.44 -8.27 -1.03
CA TRP A 258 19.66 -6.84 -1.19
C TRP A 258 19.14 -6.12 0.06
N ILE A 259 20.04 -5.37 0.71
CA ILE A 259 19.72 -4.50 1.85
C ILE A 259 20.37 -3.14 1.54
N ASP A 260 19.57 -2.10 1.36
CA ASP A 260 20.01 -0.73 1.02
C ASP A 260 21.26 -0.24 1.81
N SER A 261 21.24 -0.39 3.13
CA SER A 261 22.34 0.02 4.03
C SER A 261 23.64 -0.76 3.81
N LEU A 262 23.59 -1.96 3.22
CA LEU A 262 24.75 -2.79 2.91
C LEU A 262 25.15 -2.74 1.43
N CYS A 263 24.18 -2.66 0.52
CA CYS A 263 24.41 -2.72 -0.92
C CYS A 263 24.70 -1.35 -1.56
N ILE A 264 24.47 -0.26 -0.81
CA ILE A 264 24.75 1.12 -1.23
C ILE A 264 25.79 1.71 -0.27
N ILE A 265 26.75 2.46 -0.80
CA ILE A 265 27.71 3.25 -0.03
C ILE A 265 26.94 4.43 0.57
N GLN A 266 26.84 4.45 1.90
CA GLN A 266 26.03 5.42 2.66
C GLN A 266 26.83 6.66 3.10
N ASP A 267 28.16 6.57 3.09
CA ASP A 267 29.06 7.65 3.52
C ASP A 267 30.44 7.53 2.87
N GLY A 268 31.13 8.66 2.74
CA GLY A 268 32.53 8.74 2.28
C GLY A 268 32.73 8.98 0.77
N ASP A 269 31.67 9.05 -0.04
CA ASP A 269 31.74 9.22 -1.51
C ASP A 269 31.03 10.49 -2.03
N ASN A 270 30.62 11.39 -1.13
CA ASN A 270 29.76 12.55 -1.40
C ASN A 270 28.36 12.22 -1.94
N GLY A 271 27.85 11.02 -1.66
CA GLY A 271 26.48 10.62 -2.01
C GLY A 271 26.30 10.19 -3.47
N LYS A 272 27.39 9.92 -4.21
CA LYS A 272 27.34 9.54 -5.62
C LYS A 272 26.67 8.18 -5.82
N ASP A 273 27.05 7.20 -5.01
CA ASP A 273 26.49 5.85 -5.07
C ASP A 273 25.05 5.84 -4.57
N TRP A 274 24.71 6.64 -3.55
CA TRP A 274 23.33 6.85 -3.12
C TRP A 274 22.47 7.45 -4.22
N GLU A 275 22.93 8.49 -4.89
CA GLU A 275 22.21 9.13 -6.00
C GLU A 275 21.97 8.13 -7.14
N HIS A 276 22.99 7.36 -7.52
CA HIS A 276 22.88 6.32 -8.53
C HIS A 276 21.89 5.21 -8.14
N GLU A 277 22.03 4.62 -6.96
CA GLU A 277 21.21 3.49 -6.53
C GLU A 277 19.77 3.90 -6.17
N SER A 278 19.56 5.09 -5.61
CA SER A 278 18.21 5.59 -5.27
C SER A 278 17.32 5.74 -6.51
N ASN A 279 17.90 6.12 -7.66
CA ASN A 279 17.21 6.24 -8.93
C ASN A 279 16.91 4.87 -9.56
N ARG A 280 17.56 3.80 -9.08
CA ARG A 280 17.41 2.42 -9.55
C ARG A 280 16.60 1.54 -8.61
N MET A 281 16.08 2.09 -7.52
CA MET A 281 15.23 1.36 -6.56
C MET A 281 14.07 0.63 -7.24
N GLU A 282 13.55 1.18 -8.34
CA GLU A 282 12.53 0.53 -9.15
C GLU A 282 12.97 -0.83 -9.70
N GLU A 283 14.16 -0.89 -10.29
CA GLU A 283 14.77 -2.09 -10.87
C GLU A 283 15.06 -3.12 -9.78
N VAL A 284 15.52 -2.67 -8.61
CA VAL A 284 15.84 -3.54 -7.46
C VAL A 284 14.59 -4.27 -6.94
N PHE A 285 13.51 -3.56 -6.64
CA PHE A 285 12.33 -4.22 -6.04
C PHE A 285 11.53 -5.02 -7.05
N SER A 286 11.47 -4.57 -8.31
CA SER A 286 10.75 -5.30 -9.36
C SER A 286 11.53 -6.50 -9.93
N GLY A 287 12.87 -6.49 -9.84
CA GLY A 287 13.73 -7.60 -10.25
C GLY A 287 14.04 -8.61 -9.12
N ALA A 288 13.55 -8.38 -7.89
CA ALA A 288 13.72 -9.33 -6.80
C ALA A 288 12.86 -10.58 -7.03
N TYR A 289 13.34 -11.76 -6.62
CA TYR A 289 12.54 -12.98 -6.60
C TYR A 289 11.33 -12.78 -5.68
N CYS A 290 11.56 -12.28 -4.47
CA CYS A 290 10.52 -11.72 -3.62
C CYS A 290 11.13 -10.69 -2.68
N THR A 291 10.26 -9.87 -2.09
CA THR A 291 10.64 -8.92 -1.05
C THR A 291 10.26 -9.49 0.31
N ILE A 292 11.20 -9.47 1.26
CA ILE A 292 10.89 -9.68 2.68
C ILE A 292 10.54 -8.31 3.26
N ALA A 293 9.36 -8.17 3.82
CA ALA A 293 8.96 -6.98 4.58
C ALA A 293 9.02 -7.30 6.07
N ALA A 294 9.96 -6.65 6.77
CA ALA A 294 10.11 -6.73 8.23
C ALA A 294 9.05 -5.86 8.93
N THR A 295 7.77 -6.12 8.66
CA THR A 295 6.64 -5.26 9.02
C THR A 295 6.51 -4.99 10.52
N SER A 296 6.82 -5.99 11.36
CA SER A 296 6.81 -5.88 12.83
C SER A 296 8.06 -5.23 13.43
N ALA A 297 9.17 -5.20 12.69
CA ALA A 297 10.43 -4.67 13.20
C ALA A 297 10.39 -3.14 13.26
N VAL A 298 10.58 -2.60 14.47
CA VAL A 298 10.58 -1.15 14.71
C VAL A 298 11.86 -0.46 14.22
N ASP A 299 12.96 -1.21 14.12
CA ASP A 299 14.28 -0.80 13.63
C ASP A 299 15.12 -2.03 13.21
N SER A 300 16.39 -1.79 12.83
CA SER A 300 17.31 -2.87 12.41
C SER A 300 17.70 -3.84 13.54
N ASN A 301 17.56 -3.46 14.82
CA ASN A 301 17.98 -4.27 15.98
C ASN A 301 16.86 -5.13 16.57
N ALA A 302 15.59 -4.86 16.22
CA ALA A 302 14.44 -5.54 16.80
C ALA A 302 14.30 -7.03 16.40
N GLY A 303 14.60 -7.36 15.14
CA GLY A 303 14.18 -8.63 14.53
C GLY A 303 12.67 -8.65 14.23
N PHE A 304 12.23 -9.66 13.47
CA PHE A 304 10.84 -9.82 13.03
C PHE A 304 10.34 -11.27 13.03
N LEU A 305 11.20 -12.25 13.33
CA LEU A 305 10.77 -13.65 13.35
C LEU A 305 9.96 -13.98 14.60
N ASP A 306 10.33 -13.41 15.74
CA ASP A 306 9.64 -13.59 17.02
C ASP A 306 8.26 -12.94 16.99
N ARG A 307 7.27 -13.64 17.54
CA ARG A 307 5.91 -13.11 17.76
C ARG A 307 5.31 -13.72 19.02
N ASN A 308 4.47 -12.95 19.69
CA ASN A 308 3.73 -13.40 20.86
C ASN A 308 2.23 -13.37 20.55
N ILE A 309 1.70 -14.50 20.05
CA ILE A 309 0.30 -14.61 19.66
C ILE A 309 -0.35 -15.72 20.47
N SER A 310 -1.50 -15.41 21.05
CA SER A 310 -2.40 -16.38 21.69
C SER A 310 -3.73 -16.35 20.94
N SER A 311 -3.90 -17.22 19.96
CA SER A 311 -5.20 -17.43 19.31
C SER A 311 -6.10 -18.30 20.19
N GLU A 312 -7.30 -17.82 20.48
CA GLU A 312 -8.32 -18.61 21.17
C GLU A 312 -9.06 -19.48 20.15
N TYR A 313 -9.24 -20.76 20.47
CA TYR A 313 -9.99 -21.69 19.63
C TYR A 313 -10.72 -22.73 20.49
N ILE A 314 -11.78 -23.30 19.91
CA ILE A 314 -12.55 -24.40 20.50
C ILE A 314 -12.81 -25.47 19.44
N TYR A 315 -12.82 -26.74 19.85
CA TYR A 315 -13.26 -27.86 19.01
C TYR A 315 -14.71 -28.19 19.30
N VAL A 316 -15.55 -28.19 18.26
CA VAL A 316 -17.01 -28.21 18.38
C VAL A 316 -17.59 -29.39 17.59
N GLN A 317 -18.64 -29.99 18.17
CA GLN A 317 -19.56 -30.86 17.43
C GLN A 317 -20.95 -30.23 17.40
N ASP A 318 -21.49 -30.03 16.21
CA ASP A 318 -22.84 -29.49 16.03
C ASP A 318 -23.92 -30.58 16.17
N ALA A 319 -25.20 -30.18 16.18
CA ALA A 319 -26.31 -31.13 16.35
C ALA A 319 -26.47 -32.13 15.18
N SER A 320 -25.86 -31.85 14.02
CA SER A 320 -25.81 -32.79 12.89
C SER A 320 -24.67 -33.80 13.00
N GLY A 321 -23.81 -33.67 14.01
CA GLY A 321 -22.66 -34.54 14.25
C GLY A 321 -21.37 -34.05 13.58
N ARG A 322 -21.41 -32.94 12.83
CA ARG A 322 -20.24 -32.37 12.14
C ARG A 322 -19.27 -31.78 13.14
N ARG A 323 -17.97 -31.93 12.84
CA ARG A 323 -16.86 -31.55 13.73
C ARG A 323 -15.97 -30.54 13.05
N PHE A 324 -15.62 -29.48 13.75
CA PHE A 324 -14.76 -28.42 13.25
C PHE A 324 -14.21 -27.60 14.42
N TYR A 325 -13.17 -26.83 14.14
CA TYR A 325 -12.65 -25.85 15.08
C TYR A 325 -13.31 -24.49 14.82
N ILE A 326 -13.51 -23.74 15.89
CA ILE A 326 -13.90 -22.33 15.81
C ILE A 326 -12.82 -21.51 16.50
N GLY A 327 -12.18 -20.60 15.76
CA GLY A 327 -11.14 -19.71 16.26
C GLY A 327 -11.49 -18.24 16.11
N THR A 328 -10.75 -17.39 16.82
CA THR A 328 -10.81 -15.93 16.63
C THR A 328 -10.40 -15.55 15.20
N ASN A 329 -11.07 -14.55 14.62
CA ASN A 329 -10.66 -14.01 13.33
C ASN A 329 -9.38 -13.16 13.50
N ILE A 330 -8.23 -13.68 13.06
CA ILE A 330 -6.92 -13.03 13.16
C ILE A 330 -6.45 -12.38 11.86
N ASP A 331 -7.19 -12.57 10.76
CA ASP A 331 -6.79 -12.06 9.45
C ASP A 331 -7.25 -10.62 9.27
N ASP A 332 -6.31 -9.70 9.40
CA ASP A 332 -6.54 -8.27 9.25
C ASP A 332 -5.34 -7.60 8.56
N PHE A 333 -5.21 -7.84 7.26
CA PHE A 333 -4.09 -7.33 6.47
C PHE A 333 -4.00 -5.80 6.47
N ASP A 334 -5.14 -5.11 6.53
CA ASP A 334 -5.19 -3.65 6.56
C ASP A 334 -4.50 -3.13 7.83
N ASN A 335 -4.83 -3.69 9.00
CA ASN A 335 -4.18 -3.28 10.26
C ASN A 335 -2.77 -3.84 10.43
N ASP A 336 -2.56 -5.10 10.06
CA ASP A 336 -1.29 -5.80 10.29
C ASP A 336 -0.18 -5.39 9.33
N VAL A 337 -0.54 -4.91 8.13
CA VAL A 337 0.39 -4.53 7.08
C VAL A 337 0.20 -3.09 6.66
N ASP A 338 -0.93 -2.70 6.10
CA ASP A 338 -1.09 -1.37 5.48
C ASP A 338 -0.94 -0.23 6.50
N GLU A 339 -1.50 -0.40 7.71
CA GLU A 339 -1.40 0.56 8.81
C GLU A 339 -0.13 0.39 9.67
N ALA A 340 0.67 -0.64 9.41
CA ALA A 340 1.89 -0.88 10.16
C ALA A 340 2.92 0.24 9.94
N ARG A 341 3.77 0.44 10.95
CA ARG A 341 4.80 1.51 10.95
C ARG A 341 5.67 1.51 9.69
N LEU A 342 6.01 0.33 9.17
CA LEU A 342 6.83 0.19 7.97
C LEU A 342 6.12 0.83 6.75
N ASN A 343 4.86 0.49 6.50
CA ASN A 343 4.11 0.96 5.34
C ASN A 343 3.70 2.44 5.44
N ARG A 344 3.76 3.06 6.62
CA ARG A 344 3.58 4.51 6.77
C ARG A 344 4.76 5.35 6.28
N ARG A 345 5.86 4.73 5.81
CA ARG A 345 7.02 5.43 5.25
C ARG A 345 6.89 5.59 3.74
N ALA A 346 7.29 6.75 3.21
CA ALA A 346 7.10 7.07 1.80
C ALA A 346 7.91 6.16 0.88
N TRP A 347 9.18 5.92 1.20
CA TRP A 347 10.06 4.98 0.47
C TRP A 347 9.44 3.59 0.32
N VAL A 348 8.77 3.09 1.37
CA VAL A 348 8.17 1.75 1.40
C VAL A 348 7.01 1.61 0.41
N MET A 349 6.36 2.71 -0.01
CA MET A 349 5.32 2.61 -1.03
C MET A 349 5.86 2.04 -2.32
N GLN A 350 7.00 2.56 -2.80
CA GLN A 350 7.63 2.08 -4.02
C GLN A 350 8.11 0.63 -3.85
N GLU A 351 8.73 0.33 -2.70
CA GLU A 351 9.19 -1.02 -2.36
C GLU A 351 8.04 -2.04 -2.43
N LYS A 352 6.88 -1.70 -1.87
CA LYS A 352 5.70 -2.58 -1.86
C LYS A 352 5.08 -2.71 -3.26
N VAL A 353 4.76 -1.60 -3.92
CA VAL A 353 3.99 -1.59 -5.18
C VAL A 353 4.78 -2.20 -6.35
N LEU A 354 6.10 -2.03 -6.36
CA LEU A 354 6.93 -2.56 -7.45
C LEU A 354 7.36 -4.01 -7.24
N SER A 355 7.20 -4.54 -6.03
CA SER A 355 7.50 -5.94 -5.75
C SER A 355 6.41 -6.85 -6.32
N GLY A 356 6.78 -7.77 -7.22
CA GLY A 356 5.82 -8.74 -7.77
C GLY A 356 5.27 -9.71 -6.71
N ARG A 357 6.03 -9.92 -5.63
CA ARG A 357 5.71 -10.78 -4.49
C ARG A 357 6.37 -10.24 -3.21
N THR A 358 5.62 -10.23 -2.12
CA THR A 358 6.12 -9.78 -0.81
C THR A 358 5.72 -10.76 0.28
N ILE A 359 6.65 -11.12 1.16
CA ILE A 359 6.38 -11.86 2.40
C ILE A 359 6.44 -10.86 3.55
N HIS A 360 5.29 -10.57 4.16
CA HIS A 360 5.19 -9.67 5.30
C HIS A 360 5.27 -10.45 6.60
N PHE A 361 6.27 -10.11 7.42
CA PHE A 361 6.38 -10.58 8.79
C PHE A 361 5.74 -9.54 9.72
N SER A 362 4.42 -9.64 9.92
CA SER A 362 3.68 -8.77 10.85
C SER A 362 3.79 -9.26 12.29
N ALA A 363 3.29 -8.46 13.24
CA ALA A 363 3.29 -8.83 14.65
C ALA A 363 2.32 -9.98 14.96
N ASN A 364 1.27 -10.14 14.14
CA ASN A 364 0.16 -11.05 14.38
C ASN A 364 0.15 -12.28 13.47
N GLN A 365 0.75 -12.23 12.28
CA GLN A 365 0.97 -13.41 11.42
C GLN A 365 1.91 -13.10 10.25
N THR A 366 2.25 -14.14 9.49
CA THR A 366 2.95 -13.98 8.22
C THR A 366 1.96 -13.91 7.07
N TYR A 367 2.17 -12.98 6.14
CA TYR A 367 1.36 -12.86 4.92
C TYR A 367 2.23 -13.02 3.69
N PHE A 368 1.70 -13.68 2.66
CA PHE A 368 2.25 -13.66 1.32
C PHE A 368 1.35 -12.84 0.40
N GLU A 369 1.87 -11.75 -0.13
CA GLU A 369 1.19 -10.89 -1.11
C GLU A 369 1.74 -11.21 -2.50
N CYS A 370 0.85 -11.43 -3.47
CA CYS A 370 1.22 -11.51 -4.89
C CYS A 370 0.09 -10.99 -5.77
N GLY A 371 0.28 -11.07 -7.09
CA GLY A 371 -0.71 -10.57 -8.04
C GLY A 371 -2.11 -11.16 -7.94
N GLN A 372 -2.30 -12.30 -7.28
CA GLN A 372 -3.60 -12.96 -7.15
C GLN A 372 -4.30 -12.71 -5.80
N GLY A 373 -3.71 -11.89 -4.92
CA GLY A 373 -4.24 -11.56 -3.60
C GLY A 373 -3.22 -11.76 -2.49
N VAL A 374 -3.72 -11.73 -1.25
CA VAL A 374 -2.94 -11.97 -0.03
C VAL A 374 -3.29 -13.35 0.52
N TYR A 375 -2.30 -14.08 0.99
CA TYR A 375 -2.41 -15.41 1.58
C TYR A 375 -1.94 -15.33 3.03
N CYS A 376 -2.84 -15.68 3.95
CA CYS A 376 -2.65 -15.64 5.38
C CYS A 376 -2.04 -16.96 5.86
N GLU A 377 -1.25 -16.92 6.93
CA GLU A 377 -0.69 -18.11 7.55
C GLU A 377 -1.77 -19.10 8.05
N SER A 378 -2.98 -18.60 8.31
CA SER A 378 -4.18 -19.38 8.60
C SER A 378 -4.71 -20.22 7.41
N LEU A 379 -4.10 -20.09 6.23
CA LEU A 379 -4.53 -20.62 4.92
C LEU A 379 -5.77 -19.93 4.32
N THR A 380 -6.15 -18.78 4.86
CA THR A 380 -7.15 -17.91 4.23
C THR A 380 -6.52 -17.13 3.08
N ARG A 381 -7.33 -16.83 2.07
CA ARG A 381 -6.97 -15.98 0.93
C ARG A 381 -7.83 -14.73 0.91
N LEU A 382 -7.18 -13.56 0.94
CA LEU A 382 -7.82 -12.27 0.78
C LEU A 382 -7.73 -11.84 -0.69
N LYS A 383 -8.89 -11.65 -1.33
CA LYS A 383 -8.99 -11.14 -2.69
C LYS A 383 -9.45 -9.68 -2.67
N SER A 384 -8.85 -8.88 -3.54
CA SER A 384 -9.33 -7.53 -3.81
C SER A 384 -10.28 -7.55 -5.00
N HIS A 385 -11.38 -6.81 -4.91
CA HIS A 385 -12.20 -6.47 -6.06
C HIS A 385 -11.45 -5.50 -6.99
N TYR A 386 -11.91 -5.32 -8.24
CA TYR A 386 -11.27 -4.46 -9.27
C TYR A 386 -11.30 -2.95 -8.93
N ARG A 387 -10.61 -2.57 -7.85
CA ARG A 387 -10.50 -1.23 -7.26
C ARG A 387 -9.04 -0.92 -6.88
N LYS A 388 -8.79 -0.06 -5.88
CA LYS A 388 -7.46 0.49 -5.57
C LYS A 388 -6.45 -0.61 -5.24
N LYS A 389 -6.80 -1.52 -4.31
CA LYS A 389 -5.97 -2.67 -3.95
C LYS A 389 -5.65 -3.59 -5.15
N HIS A 390 -6.57 -3.76 -6.09
CA HIS A 390 -6.32 -4.57 -7.29
C HIS A 390 -5.20 -4.00 -8.18
N PHE A 391 -5.09 -2.68 -8.28
CA PHE A 391 -4.02 -2.01 -9.02
C PHE A 391 -2.69 -2.03 -8.26
N LEU A 392 -2.71 -1.94 -6.92
CA LEU A 392 -1.50 -2.08 -6.09
C LEU A 392 -0.92 -3.51 -6.16
N LEU A 393 -1.78 -4.52 -6.27
CA LEU A 393 -1.39 -5.93 -6.45
C LEU A 393 -0.98 -6.25 -7.89
N ASP A 394 -0.57 -5.29 -8.70
CA ASP A 394 -0.14 -5.58 -10.06
C ASP A 394 1.32 -6.09 -10.05
N PRO A 395 1.59 -7.38 -10.34
CA PRO A 395 2.95 -7.90 -10.32
C PRO A 395 3.84 -7.28 -11.40
N THR A 396 3.22 -6.62 -12.38
CA THR A 396 3.86 -5.92 -13.49
C THR A 396 3.40 -4.47 -13.52
N PHE A 397 3.21 -3.87 -12.34
CA PHE A 397 2.70 -2.51 -12.19
C PHE A 397 3.30 -1.56 -13.23
N PRO A 398 2.49 -0.80 -14.00
CA PRO A 398 1.06 -0.53 -13.84
C PRO A 398 0.17 -1.14 -14.95
N ASP A 399 0.51 -2.33 -15.47
CA ASP A 399 -0.21 -3.03 -16.54
C ASP A 399 -1.75 -3.09 -16.41
N ARG A 400 -2.27 -3.33 -15.20
CA ARG A 400 -3.72 -3.39 -14.89
C ARG A 400 -4.37 -2.01 -15.02
N LEU A 401 -3.64 -0.98 -14.59
CA LEU A 401 -4.10 0.40 -14.57
C LEU A 401 -4.33 0.95 -15.98
N ILE A 402 -3.46 0.59 -16.93
CA ILE A 402 -3.57 1.05 -18.32
C ILE A 402 -4.77 0.40 -19.01
N LYS A 403 -5.07 -0.85 -18.64
CA LYS A 403 -6.15 -1.65 -19.24
C LYS A 403 -7.54 -1.28 -18.69
N SER A 404 -7.63 -0.52 -17.59
CA SER A 404 -8.91 -0.12 -16.98
C SER A 404 -9.58 1.11 -17.62
N GLY A 405 -8.88 1.82 -18.52
CA GLY A 405 -9.39 3.02 -19.18
C GLY A 405 -9.19 4.31 -18.37
N ASN A 406 -9.40 5.45 -19.03
CA ASN A 406 -8.92 6.75 -18.56
C ASN A 406 -9.43 7.19 -17.18
N GLU A 407 -10.69 6.89 -16.84
CA GLU A 407 -11.32 7.29 -15.57
C GLU A 407 -10.68 6.56 -14.38
N SER A 408 -10.68 5.23 -14.39
CA SER A 408 -10.02 4.44 -13.34
C SER A 408 -8.52 4.70 -13.26
N THR A 409 -7.87 5.00 -14.39
CA THR A 409 -6.46 5.39 -14.41
C THR A 409 -6.22 6.66 -13.58
N ILE A 410 -6.98 7.73 -13.82
CA ILE A 410 -6.76 9.00 -13.11
C ILE A 410 -7.18 8.92 -11.65
N GLU A 411 -8.27 8.22 -11.33
CA GLU A 411 -8.73 8.03 -9.94
C GLU A 411 -7.69 7.28 -9.10
N PHE A 412 -7.05 6.25 -9.68
CA PHE A 412 -6.00 5.54 -8.98
C PHE A 412 -4.71 6.36 -8.85
N ILE A 413 -4.31 7.12 -9.89
CA ILE A 413 -3.17 8.05 -9.79
C ILE A 413 -3.40 9.07 -8.66
N HIS A 414 -4.60 9.65 -8.57
CA HIS A 414 -4.97 10.56 -7.49
C HIS A 414 -4.88 9.85 -6.14
N PHE A 415 -5.48 8.67 -5.98
CA PHE A 415 -5.36 7.88 -4.76
C PHE A 415 -3.90 7.62 -4.35
N LEU A 416 -3.06 7.19 -5.30
CA LEU A 416 -1.66 6.86 -5.06
C LEU A 416 -0.88 8.09 -4.56
N PHE A 417 -1.10 9.25 -5.19
CA PHE A 417 -0.42 10.50 -4.81
C PHE A 417 -0.92 11.07 -3.48
N GLU A 418 -2.23 10.99 -3.21
CA GLU A 418 -2.79 11.36 -1.91
C GLU A 418 -2.22 10.50 -0.79
N ASP A 419 -2.21 9.19 -0.96
CA ASP A 419 -1.68 8.25 0.02
C ASP A 419 -0.18 8.48 0.24
N TYR A 420 0.61 8.60 -0.84
CA TYR A 420 2.03 8.89 -0.76
C TYR A 420 2.33 10.19 0.00
N SER A 421 1.60 11.26 -0.32
CA SER A 421 1.85 12.59 0.25
C SER A 421 1.71 12.65 1.77
N LYS A 422 0.92 11.71 2.34
CA LYS A 422 0.65 11.57 3.78
C LYS A 422 1.67 10.67 4.49
N ARG A 423 2.49 9.93 3.75
CA ARG A 423 3.51 9.04 4.31
C ARG A 423 4.70 9.81 4.87
N GLY A 424 5.33 9.24 5.89
CA GLY A 424 6.45 9.83 6.60
C GLY A 424 7.76 9.76 5.81
N LEU A 425 8.49 10.87 5.81
CA LEU A 425 9.86 11.01 5.30
C LEU A 425 10.77 11.51 6.41
N THR A 426 11.93 10.88 6.60
CA THR A 426 12.96 11.39 7.51
C THR A 426 13.59 12.66 6.96
N MET A 427 13.89 12.67 5.66
CA MET A 427 14.37 13.85 4.94
C MET A 427 13.27 14.32 4.00
N LYS A 428 12.69 15.51 4.27
CA LYS A 428 11.62 16.08 3.43
C LYS A 428 12.03 16.20 1.95
N THR A 429 13.33 16.39 1.68
CA THR A 429 13.92 16.50 0.33
C THR A 429 13.87 15.22 -0.49
N ASP A 430 13.60 14.07 0.13
CA ASP A 430 13.47 12.79 -0.58
C ASP A 430 12.12 12.65 -1.29
N ARG A 431 11.19 13.61 -1.13
CA ARG A 431 9.80 13.53 -1.62
C ARG A 431 9.69 13.29 -3.13
N CYS A 432 10.61 13.77 -3.95
CA CYS A 432 10.61 13.45 -5.38
C CYS A 432 11.21 12.07 -5.63
N VAL A 433 12.40 11.81 -5.07
CA VAL A 433 13.16 10.59 -5.35
C VAL A 433 12.43 9.34 -4.88
N ALA A 434 11.75 9.38 -3.74
CA ALA A 434 11.01 8.24 -3.17
C ALA A 434 9.73 7.86 -3.94
N MET A 435 9.27 8.66 -4.90
CA MET A 435 8.15 8.36 -5.81
C MET A 435 8.62 8.11 -7.25
N SER A 436 9.88 8.43 -7.56
CA SER A 436 10.40 8.52 -8.93
C SER A 436 10.19 7.24 -9.74
N GLY A 437 10.38 6.05 -9.14
CA GLY A 437 10.18 4.78 -9.84
C GLY A 437 8.72 4.52 -10.20
N LEU A 438 7.78 4.83 -9.29
CA LEU A 438 6.35 4.71 -9.57
C LEU A 438 5.91 5.72 -10.64
N GLU A 439 6.40 6.96 -10.55
CA GLU A 439 6.14 8.00 -11.52
C GLU A 439 6.67 7.63 -12.92
N ALA A 440 7.90 7.11 -13.01
CA ALA A 440 8.52 6.68 -14.26
C ALA A 440 7.73 5.56 -14.94
N ARG A 441 7.29 4.56 -14.17
CA ARG A 441 6.45 3.47 -14.67
C ARG A 441 5.12 3.94 -15.21
N ILE A 442 4.44 4.82 -14.48
CA ILE A 442 3.16 5.39 -14.93
C ILE A 442 3.39 6.26 -16.17
N ALA A 443 4.46 7.05 -16.23
CA ALA A 443 4.78 7.88 -17.39
C ALA A 443 5.01 7.03 -18.66
N ALA A 444 5.87 6.01 -18.55
CA ALA A 444 6.15 5.07 -19.64
C ALA A 444 4.88 4.37 -20.15
N ALA A 445 4.05 3.90 -19.21
CA ALA A 445 2.76 3.30 -19.46
C ALA A 445 1.77 4.22 -20.19
N LEU A 446 1.75 5.51 -19.83
CA LEU A 446 0.89 6.51 -20.47
C LEU A 446 1.44 7.02 -21.80
N GLY A 447 2.67 6.64 -22.17
CA GLY A 447 3.37 7.12 -23.36
C GLY A 447 3.75 8.59 -23.26
N CYS A 448 4.10 9.07 -22.05
CA CYS A 448 4.46 10.46 -21.80
C CYS A 448 5.68 10.58 -20.87
N GLN A 449 6.21 11.80 -20.72
CA GLN A 449 7.13 12.14 -19.64
C GLN A 449 6.34 12.70 -18.47
N SER A 450 6.79 12.44 -17.25
CA SER A 450 6.23 13.08 -16.06
C SER A 450 7.12 14.21 -15.58
N ARG A 451 6.53 15.23 -14.95
CA ARG A 451 7.25 16.35 -14.35
C ARG A 451 6.72 16.59 -12.94
N TYR A 452 7.50 16.19 -11.94
CA TYR A 452 7.21 16.38 -10.51
C TYR A 452 5.79 15.94 -10.11
N GLY A 453 5.41 14.72 -10.49
CA GLY A 453 4.10 14.13 -10.17
C GLY A 453 2.94 14.68 -11.02
N ILE A 454 3.22 15.28 -12.18
CA ILE A 454 2.21 15.76 -13.14
C ILE A 454 2.44 15.09 -14.50
N PHE A 455 1.41 14.40 -15.00
CA PHE A 455 1.45 13.75 -16.31
C PHE A 455 0.76 14.64 -17.36
N PRO A 456 1.40 14.94 -18.52
CA PRO A 456 0.81 15.77 -19.59
C PRO A 456 -0.58 15.30 -20.04
N ARG A 457 -0.81 13.98 -20.09
CA ARG A 457 -2.08 13.37 -20.46
C ARG A 457 -3.23 13.73 -19.50
N TYR A 458 -2.91 14.03 -18.24
CA TYR A 458 -3.86 14.40 -17.20
C TYR A 458 -3.52 15.76 -16.57
N LEU A 459 -2.82 16.62 -17.32
CA LEU A 459 -2.23 17.87 -16.83
C LEU A 459 -3.19 18.67 -15.96
N HIS A 460 -4.38 18.96 -16.48
CA HIS A 460 -5.39 19.74 -15.78
C HIS A 460 -5.85 19.09 -14.48
N ARG A 461 -6.15 17.79 -14.50
CA ARG A 461 -6.62 17.05 -13.32
C ARG A 461 -5.52 16.88 -12.27
N ASN A 462 -4.28 16.64 -12.68
CA ASN A 462 -3.15 16.53 -11.77
C ASN A 462 -2.78 17.88 -11.14
N LEU A 463 -3.14 19.01 -11.76
CA LEU A 463 -2.97 20.33 -11.16
C LEU A 463 -4.06 20.67 -10.14
N LEU A 464 -5.20 19.97 -10.08
CA LEU A 464 -6.29 20.31 -9.14
C LEU A 464 -6.14 19.57 -7.81
N TRP A 465 -4.95 19.62 -7.21
CA TRP A 465 -4.69 19.19 -5.84
C TRP A 465 -4.92 20.34 -4.84
N GLN A 466 -5.06 20.04 -3.55
CA GLN A 466 -5.11 20.99 -2.44
C GLN A 466 -4.57 20.33 -1.16
N SER A 467 -4.30 21.10 -0.11
CA SER A 467 -3.94 20.55 1.21
C SER A 467 -5.05 19.65 1.77
N SER A 468 -4.68 18.51 2.37
CA SER A 468 -5.64 17.62 3.04
C SER A 468 -5.99 18.06 4.47
N ASP A 469 -5.02 18.66 5.18
CA ASP A 469 -5.17 19.03 6.60
C ASP A 469 -4.92 20.53 6.78
N ASN A 470 -3.66 20.92 6.97
CA ASN A 470 -3.22 22.28 7.27
C ASN A 470 -2.53 22.94 6.07
N LYS A 471 -2.18 24.23 6.22
CA LYS A 471 -1.26 24.92 5.30
C LYS A 471 0.04 24.14 5.17
N MET A 472 0.52 24.02 3.94
CA MET A 472 1.72 23.26 3.62
C MET A 472 2.96 24.17 3.64
N GLU A 473 4.10 23.56 3.97
CA GLU A 473 5.40 24.25 4.00
C GLU A 473 6.20 23.89 2.76
N ARG A 474 6.77 24.88 2.07
CA ARG A 474 7.63 24.65 0.91
C ARG A 474 8.91 23.92 1.34
N ILE A 475 9.31 22.89 0.59
CA ILE A 475 10.51 22.11 0.86
C ILE A 475 11.71 22.81 0.24
N GLU A 476 12.76 22.99 1.03
CA GLU A 476 14.05 23.53 0.58
C GLU A 476 14.92 22.42 0.01
N TYR A 477 14.84 22.25 -1.31
CA TYR A 477 15.68 21.32 -2.04
C TYR A 477 17.07 21.90 -2.29
N LYS A 478 18.12 21.10 -2.09
CA LYS A 478 19.52 21.55 -2.25
C LYS A 478 19.96 21.69 -3.70
N THR A 479 19.52 20.77 -4.55
CA THR A 479 20.06 20.57 -5.92
C THR A 479 19.00 20.70 -7.01
N GLN A 480 17.72 20.78 -6.65
CA GLN A 480 16.61 20.82 -7.60
C GLN A 480 15.66 21.98 -7.29
N ASN A 481 15.10 22.61 -8.32
CA ASN A 481 14.06 23.61 -8.16
C ASN A 481 12.70 22.98 -8.48
N VAL A 482 11.99 22.53 -7.44
CA VAL A 482 10.65 21.94 -7.61
C VAL A 482 9.61 23.05 -7.72
N PRO A 483 8.85 23.10 -8.82
CA PRO A 483 8.01 24.25 -9.14
C PRO A 483 6.76 24.34 -8.26
N SER A 484 6.27 25.56 -8.02
CA SER A 484 5.17 25.80 -7.06
C SER A 484 3.85 25.16 -7.47
N TRP A 485 3.66 24.85 -8.75
CA TRP A 485 2.48 24.16 -9.27
C TRP A 485 2.45 22.67 -8.94
N SER A 486 3.59 22.08 -8.59
CA SER A 486 3.69 20.68 -8.18
C SER A 486 3.45 20.53 -6.67
N TRP A 487 2.66 19.52 -6.31
CA TRP A 487 2.45 19.13 -4.91
C TRP A 487 3.72 18.55 -4.26
N MET A 488 4.72 18.16 -5.05
CA MET A 488 6.01 17.71 -4.55
C MET A 488 6.86 18.87 -4.00
N ALA A 489 6.52 20.12 -4.31
CA ALA A 489 7.25 21.28 -3.80
C ALA A 489 7.00 21.55 -2.30
N TYR A 490 6.01 20.89 -1.70
CA TYR A 490 5.55 21.16 -0.34
C TYR A 490 5.53 19.91 0.52
N SER A 491 5.69 20.08 1.83
CA SER A 491 5.51 19.02 2.83
C SER A 491 4.07 19.05 3.37
N GLY A 492 3.53 17.86 3.64
CA GLY A 492 2.14 17.67 4.03
C GLY A 492 1.35 16.80 3.04
N GLY A 493 0.20 16.34 3.51
CA GLY A 493 -0.75 15.56 2.72
C GLY A 493 -1.55 16.42 1.74
N ILE A 494 -1.86 15.84 0.59
CA ILE A 494 -2.73 16.44 -0.42
C ILE A 494 -4.02 15.65 -0.57
N GLN A 495 -4.99 16.30 -1.20
CA GLN A 495 -6.22 15.71 -1.74
C GLN A 495 -6.53 16.37 -3.09
N PHE A 496 -7.08 15.63 -4.05
CA PHE A 496 -7.52 16.17 -5.32
C PHE A 496 -8.96 16.68 -5.23
N VAL A 497 -9.27 17.72 -6.00
CA VAL A 497 -10.65 18.19 -6.16
C VAL A 497 -11.45 17.10 -6.86
N ASP A 498 -12.55 16.67 -6.24
CA ASP A 498 -13.46 15.66 -6.81
C ASP A 498 -14.19 16.24 -8.03
N ILE A 499 -13.87 15.70 -9.21
CA ILE A 499 -14.38 16.16 -10.50
C ILE A 499 -14.86 14.96 -11.31
N HIS A 500 -16.18 14.86 -11.46
CA HIS A 500 -16.82 13.82 -12.26
C HIS A 500 -16.32 13.82 -13.71
N PHE A 501 -16.08 12.63 -14.26
CA PHE A 501 -15.58 12.49 -15.62
C PHE A 501 -16.59 13.00 -16.66
N GLY A 502 -16.12 13.67 -17.70
CA GLY A 502 -16.97 14.24 -18.76
C GLY A 502 -17.78 15.49 -18.40
N MET A 503 -17.67 16.02 -17.17
CA MET A 503 -18.40 17.22 -16.73
C MET A 503 -17.61 18.54 -16.89
N VAL A 504 -16.38 18.47 -17.42
CA VAL A 504 -15.48 19.63 -17.50
C VAL A 504 -14.82 19.71 -18.87
N ASP A 505 -14.92 20.90 -19.47
CA ASP A 505 -14.18 21.29 -20.66
C ASP A 505 -12.84 21.91 -20.24
N TRP A 506 -11.74 21.20 -20.52
CA TRP A 506 -10.39 21.62 -20.15
C TRP A 506 -9.84 22.69 -21.10
N ILE A 507 -9.06 23.64 -20.58
CA ILE A 507 -8.50 24.72 -21.41
C ILE A 507 -7.34 24.22 -22.29
N GLY A 508 -7.33 24.58 -23.57
CA GLY A 508 -6.32 24.09 -24.50
C GLY A 508 -4.96 24.80 -24.47
N ASN A 509 -4.86 25.97 -23.86
CA ASN A 509 -3.64 26.79 -23.87
C ASN A 509 -2.67 26.52 -22.69
N LEU A 510 -3.08 25.71 -21.71
CA LEU A 510 -2.22 25.29 -20.60
C LEU A 510 -1.28 24.17 -21.06
N ARG A 511 0.02 24.41 -20.98
CA ARG A 511 1.05 23.44 -21.36
C ARG A 511 2.31 23.62 -20.54
N PHE A 512 3.16 22.61 -20.56
CA PHE A 512 4.53 22.76 -20.10
C PHE A 512 5.32 23.68 -21.02
N ASP A 513 6.23 24.44 -20.43
CA ASP A 513 7.23 25.20 -21.17
C ASP A 513 8.25 24.23 -21.79
N GLU A 514 8.63 24.52 -23.04
CA GLU A 514 9.53 23.68 -23.86
C GLU A 514 11.00 23.95 -23.54
N GLU A 515 11.33 25.16 -23.06
CA GLU A 515 12.69 25.59 -22.72
C GLU A 515 12.98 25.43 -21.22
N CYS A 516 11.94 25.52 -20.38
CA CYS A 516 12.05 25.50 -18.93
C CYS A 516 11.17 24.41 -18.31
N GLU A 517 11.74 23.27 -17.91
CA GLU A 517 10.94 22.14 -17.40
C GLU A 517 10.13 22.46 -16.13
N SER A 518 10.57 23.46 -15.37
CA SER A 518 9.89 23.95 -14.16
C SER A 518 8.77 24.96 -14.41
N ALA A 519 8.47 25.33 -15.66
CA ALA A 519 7.45 26.34 -15.96
C ALA A 519 6.24 25.75 -16.70
N LEU A 520 5.06 26.32 -16.42
CA LEU A 520 3.84 26.14 -17.20
C LEU A 520 3.53 27.43 -17.95
N ILE A 521 3.14 27.32 -19.22
CA ILE A 521 2.65 28.43 -20.04
C ILE A 521 1.13 28.43 -20.04
N THR A 522 0.51 29.57 -19.73
CA THR A 522 -0.95 29.72 -19.68
C THR A 522 -1.38 31.19 -19.72
N ASP A 523 -2.70 31.42 -19.67
CA ASP A 523 -3.29 32.74 -19.47
C ASP A 523 -3.65 32.96 -18.00
N VAL A 524 -3.54 34.21 -17.54
CA VAL A 524 -3.92 34.61 -16.19
C VAL A 524 -5.08 35.59 -16.20
N GLY A 525 -5.99 35.42 -15.25
CA GLY A 525 -7.15 36.26 -15.01
C GLY A 525 -7.10 36.96 -13.65
N LYS A 526 -7.84 38.07 -13.57
CA LYS A 526 -8.07 38.81 -12.33
C LYS A 526 -9.50 38.62 -11.84
N PHE A 527 -9.65 38.60 -10.52
CA PHE A 527 -10.96 38.60 -9.86
C PHE A 527 -11.63 39.97 -10.00
N ARG A 528 -12.94 39.99 -10.23
CA ARG A 528 -13.75 41.23 -10.29
C ARG A 528 -15.05 41.09 -9.51
N ASN A 529 -15.55 42.20 -8.98
CA ASN A 529 -16.87 42.30 -8.34
C ASN A 529 -17.12 41.26 -7.23
N CYS A 530 -16.05 40.78 -6.59
CA CYS A 530 -16.11 39.80 -5.52
C CYS A 530 -15.13 40.11 -4.39
N THR A 531 -15.41 39.52 -3.23
CA THR A 531 -14.56 39.54 -2.02
C THR A 531 -14.42 38.11 -1.51
N MET A 532 -13.45 37.86 -0.64
CA MET A 532 -13.33 36.56 0.05
C MET A 532 -13.50 36.72 1.56
N LYS A 533 -14.08 35.70 2.19
CA LYS A 533 -14.12 35.56 3.65
C LYS A 533 -13.73 34.14 4.06
N PRO A 534 -13.13 33.93 5.24
CA PRO A 534 -12.98 32.59 5.80
C PRO A 534 -14.32 31.85 5.91
N ASP A 535 -14.33 30.57 5.57
CA ASP A 535 -15.49 29.65 5.60
C ASP A 535 -14.99 28.24 5.92
N GLY A 536 -14.86 27.93 7.22
CA GLY A 536 -14.21 26.70 7.69
C GLY A 536 -12.70 26.73 7.39
N GLU A 537 -12.21 25.67 6.75
CA GLU A 537 -10.81 25.54 6.32
C GLU A 537 -10.52 26.26 4.99
N ASN A 538 -11.58 26.69 4.28
CA ASN A 538 -11.50 27.31 2.96
C ASN A 538 -11.95 28.78 3.04
N TYR A 539 -11.95 29.47 1.89
CA TYR A 539 -12.45 30.83 1.73
C TYR A 539 -13.65 30.86 0.80
N ALA A 540 -14.78 31.41 1.24
CA ALA A 540 -15.94 31.65 0.39
C ALA A 540 -15.73 32.93 -0.43
N ILE A 541 -15.92 32.82 -1.76
CA ILE A 541 -15.97 33.99 -2.64
C ILE A 541 -17.39 34.52 -2.68
N LEU A 542 -17.56 35.81 -2.39
CA LEU A 542 -18.85 36.48 -2.29
C LEU A 542 -18.98 37.62 -3.29
N ASN A 543 -20.17 37.80 -3.85
CA ASN A 543 -20.51 39.00 -4.62
C ASN A 543 -20.86 40.19 -3.71
N PHE A 544 -21.22 41.33 -4.31
CA PHE A 544 -21.66 42.54 -3.61
C PHE A 544 -22.84 42.31 -2.65
N PHE A 545 -23.75 41.39 -2.98
CA PHE A 545 -24.89 41.00 -2.15
C PHE A 545 -24.56 39.96 -1.07
N ARG A 546 -23.27 39.66 -0.85
CA ARG A 546 -22.77 38.64 0.09
C ARG A 546 -23.26 37.20 -0.22
N LEU A 547 -23.68 36.94 -1.45
CA LEU A 547 -24.05 35.60 -1.91
C LEU A 547 -22.79 34.86 -2.38
N ARG A 548 -22.71 33.57 -2.06
CA ARG A 548 -21.58 32.71 -2.46
C ARG A 548 -21.56 32.49 -3.96
N ARG A 549 -20.38 32.67 -4.56
CA ARG A 549 -20.11 32.54 -6.01
C ARG A 549 -18.94 31.62 -6.32
N GLY A 550 -18.31 31.08 -5.29
CA GLY A 550 -17.15 30.23 -5.41
C GLY A 550 -16.50 29.96 -4.07
N TRP A 551 -15.36 29.27 -4.13
CA TRP A 551 -14.51 28.99 -2.99
C TRP A 551 -13.04 28.91 -3.44
N ILE A 552 -12.13 29.21 -2.51
CA ILE A 552 -10.69 29.05 -2.67
C ILE A 552 -10.17 28.25 -1.48
N GLN A 553 -9.31 27.29 -1.76
CA GLN A 553 -8.46 26.62 -0.79
C GLN A 553 -7.02 27.08 -1.01
N TYR A 554 -6.41 27.69 0.01
CA TYR A 554 -5.01 28.08 -0.07
C TYR A 554 -4.10 26.94 0.39
N ASP A 555 -3.08 26.68 -0.42
CA ASP A 555 -2.02 25.71 -0.14
C ASP A 555 -1.03 26.25 0.90
N VAL A 556 -0.85 27.57 0.88
CA VAL A 556 0.08 28.35 1.73
C VAL A 556 -0.68 29.45 2.49
N GLU A 557 0.03 30.41 3.09
CA GLU A 557 -0.64 31.57 3.69
C GLU A 557 -1.47 32.35 2.68
N ALA A 558 -2.72 32.63 3.00
CA ALA A 558 -3.62 33.41 2.17
C ALA A 558 -3.18 34.87 2.06
N GLY A 559 -3.33 35.46 0.88
CA GLY A 559 -3.16 36.91 0.69
C GLY A 559 -4.17 37.72 1.49
N LYS A 560 -3.90 39.02 1.71
CA LYS A 560 -4.78 39.88 2.52
C LYS A 560 -6.16 40.06 1.88
N ASN A 561 -6.23 40.04 0.55
CA ASN A 561 -7.45 40.21 -0.23
C ASN A 561 -7.25 39.71 -1.67
N LEU A 562 -8.33 39.55 -2.43
CA LEU A 562 -8.30 39.02 -3.81
C LEU A 562 -7.61 39.95 -4.84
N ARG A 563 -7.24 41.19 -4.48
CA ARG A 563 -6.58 42.12 -5.44
C ARG A 563 -5.12 41.74 -5.67
N GLU A 564 -4.49 41.15 -4.66
CA GLU A 564 -3.11 40.64 -4.71
C GLU A 564 -3.03 39.29 -5.44
N GLU A 565 -4.16 38.60 -5.54
CA GLU A 565 -4.24 37.27 -6.14
C GLU A 565 -4.64 37.35 -7.61
N ARG A 566 -4.25 36.31 -8.34
CA ARG A 566 -4.67 36.04 -9.72
C ARG A 566 -5.15 34.60 -9.84
N CYS A 567 -5.73 34.28 -10.98
CA CYS A 567 -6.20 32.94 -11.25
C CYS A 567 -5.82 32.45 -12.64
N VAL A 568 -5.52 31.17 -12.73
CA VAL A 568 -5.41 30.44 -14.00
C VAL A 568 -6.65 29.57 -14.11
N VAL A 569 -7.45 29.74 -15.16
CA VAL A 569 -8.60 28.87 -15.41
C VAL A 569 -8.09 27.54 -15.92
N ILE A 570 -8.42 26.44 -15.27
CA ILE A 570 -7.99 25.08 -15.64
C ILE A 570 -9.06 24.36 -16.45
N GLY A 571 -10.32 24.54 -16.08
CA GLY A 571 -11.44 23.92 -16.79
C GLY A 571 -12.74 24.65 -16.50
N LYS A 572 -13.75 24.40 -17.33
CA LYS A 572 -15.08 25.01 -17.26
C LYS A 572 -16.12 23.91 -17.11
N THR A 573 -17.12 24.10 -16.27
CA THR A 573 -18.21 23.11 -16.16
C THR A 573 -18.98 23.02 -17.48
N SER A 574 -19.16 21.80 -17.96
CA SER A 574 -19.90 21.48 -19.17
C SER A 574 -21.22 20.82 -18.76
N ILE A 575 -22.31 21.58 -18.74
CA ILE A 575 -23.66 21.03 -18.56
C ILE A 575 -24.31 21.05 -19.94
N LEU A 576 -24.71 19.88 -20.44
CA LEU A 576 -25.37 19.72 -21.74
C LEU A 576 -26.49 20.77 -21.93
N GLY A 577 -26.24 21.75 -22.79
CA GLY A 577 -27.22 22.75 -23.22
C GLY A 577 -27.21 24.11 -22.50
N ASP A 578 -26.28 24.39 -21.58
CA ASP A 578 -26.16 25.69 -20.91
C ASP A 578 -24.73 26.25 -20.98
N ASP A 579 -24.62 27.56 -20.96
CA ASP A 579 -23.35 28.30 -20.91
C ASP A 579 -22.60 27.94 -19.61
N ALA A 580 -21.30 27.62 -19.70
CA ALA A 580 -20.50 27.18 -18.54
C ALA A 580 -20.66 28.11 -17.33
N LYS A 581 -21.14 27.59 -16.20
CA LYS A 581 -21.46 28.40 -15.00
C LYS A 581 -20.25 28.69 -14.15
N ASP A 582 -19.37 27.70 -14.00
CA ASP A 582 -18.28 27.72 -13.04
C ASP A 582 -16.94 27.33 -13.69
N TYR A 583 -15.87 27.94 -13.19
CA TYR A 583 -14.49 27.68 -13.56
C TYR A 583 -13.77 27.01 -12.40
N TYR A 584 -13.07 25.91 -12.69
CA TYR A 584 -12.01 25.41 -11.84
C TYR A 584 -10.75 26.23 -12.08
N ILE A 585 -10.13 26.72 -11.02
CA ILE A 585 -9.01 27.65 -11.10
C ILE A 585 -7.83 27.21 -10.22
N LEU A 586 -6.61 27.52 -10.66
CA LEU A 586 -5.49 27.69 -9.74
C LEU A 586 -5.44 29.14 -9.28
N VAL A 587 -5.17 29.35 -8.00
CA VAL A 587 -4.88 30.68 -7.45
C VAL A 587 -3.37 30.87 -7.51
N VAL A 588 -2.93 31.99 -8.07
CA VAL A 588 -1.52 32.30 -8.31
C VAL A 588 -1.18 33.72 -7.88
N ARG A 589 0.06 33.96 -7.45
CA ARG A 589 0.59 35.30 -7.11
C ARG A 589 1.70 35.70 -8.05
N PRO A 590 1.79 36.99 -8.43
CA PRO A 590 2.95 37.51 -9.14
C PRO A 590 4.24 37.32 -8.33
N THR A 591 5.33 37.00 -9.01
CA THR A 591 6.68 37.00 -8.43
C THR A 591 7.34 38.37 -8.62
N SER A 592 8.64 38.48 -8.27
CA SER A 592 9.45 39.66 -8.60
C SER A 592 9.76 39.78 -10.10
N VAL A 593 9.58 38.72 -10.88
CA VAL A 593 9.82 38.71 -12.33
C VAL A 593 8.50 38.96 -13.07
N ASP A 594 8.49 39.93 -13.98
CA ASP A 594 7.29 40.26 -14.74
C ASP A 594 6.83 39.09 -15.60
N GLY A 595 5.53 38.78 -15.55
CA GLY A 595 4.95 37.65 -16.27
C GLY A 595 5.21 36.28 -15.63
N GLU A 596 5.86 36.21 -14.46
CA GLU A 596 6.00 34.98 -13.68
C GLU A 596 5.10 34.98 -12.44
N TYR A 597 4.48 33.83 -12.19
CA TYR A 597 3.55 33.62 -11.09
C TYR A 597 3.85 32.33 -10.34
N THR A 598 3.63 32.30 -9.02
CA THR A 598 3.67 31.09 -8.21
C THR A 598 2.26 30.67 -7.81
N ARG A 599 1.96 29.38 -7.87
CA ARG A 599 0.74 28.80 -7.33
C ARG A 599 0.68 28.93 -5.81
N VAL A 600 -0.51 29.24 -5.31
CA VAL A 600 -0.78 29.40 -3.87
C VAL A 600 -2.07 28.73 -3.41
N GLY A 601 -2.86 28.16 -4.32
CA GLY A 601 -4.11 27.49 -3.99
C GLY A 601 -4.87 26.99 -5.21
N VAL A 602 -6.05 26.43 -4.95
CA VAL A 602 -7.03 25.99 -5.95
C VAL A 602 -8.40 26.55 -5.59
N GLY A 603 -9.33 26.58 -6.54
CA GLY A 603 -10.69 26.97 -6.24
C GLY A 603 -11.67 26.70 -7.36
N MET A 604 -12.92 27.05 -7.09
CA MET A 604 -14.00 27.07 -8.07
C MET A 604 -14.72 28.41 -7.99
N ILE A 605 -15.01 29.04 -9.12
CA ILE A 605 -15.65 30.36 -9.16
C ILE A 605 -16.56 30.51 -10.39
N GLN A 606 -17.68 31.20 -10.22
CA GLN A 606 -18.55 31.57 -11.32
C GLN A 606 -17.81 32.43 -12.37
N ARG A 607 -18.05 32.12 -13.64
CA ARG A 607 -17.34 32.75 -14.77
C ARG A 607 -17.39 34.27 -14.78
N ASP A 608 -18.50 34.86 -14.35
CA ASP A 608 -18.74 36.31 -14.43
C ASP A 608 -17.82 37.12 -13.52
N TYR A 609 -17.12 36.46 -12.58
CA TYR A 609 -16.24 37.09 -11.60
C TYR A 609 -14.75 36.99 -11.97
N VAL A 610 -14.43 36.42 -13.14
CA VAL A 610 -13.06 36.31 -13.66
C VAL A 610 -12.97 37.03 -15.00
N VAL A 611 -11.94 37.87 -15.16
CA VAL A 611 -11.61 38.51 -16.44
C VAL A 611 -10.17 38.23 -16.78
N ARG A 612 -9.93 37.79 -18.03
CA ARG A 612 -8.59 37.56 -18.53
C ARG A 612 -7.77 38.86 -18.49
N GLU A 613 -6.56 38.78 -17.98
CA GLU A 613 -5.69 39.94 -17.75
C GLU A 613 -4.43 39.90 -18.63
N ARG A 614 -3.74 38.76 -18.69
CA ARG A 614 -2.53 38.57 -19.50
C ARG A 614 -2.51 37.19 -20.16
N LEU A 615 -1.83 37.10 -21.30
CA LEU A 615 -1.67 35.88 -22.10
C LEU A 615 -0.23 35.37 -22.00
N ASN A 616 -0.04 34.06 -22.18
CA ASN A 616 1.29 33.43 -22.27
C ASN A 616 2.23 33.80 -21.12
N VAL A 617 1.71 33.76 -19.88
CA VAL A 617 2.52 33.95 -18.66
C VAL A 617 3.13 32.62 -18.23
N ARG A 618 4.17 32.70 -17.39
CA ARG A 618 4.81 31.54 -16.77
C ARG A 618 4.30 31.32 -15.35
N VAL A 619 3.87 30.10 -15.04
CA VAL A 619 3.66 29.65 -13.66
C VAL A 619 4.85 28.77 -13.27
N VAL A 620 5.60 29.19 -12.26
CA VAL A 620 6.88 28.60 -11.82
C VAL A 620 6.80 28.06 -10.41
#